data_AF-A0A9D6LHX1-F1
#
_entry.id   AF-A0A9D6LHX1-F1
#
_cell.length_a   1.000
_cell.length_b   1.000
_cell.length_c   1.000
_cell.angle_alpha   90.00
_cell.angle_beta   90.00
_cell.angle_gamma   90.00
#
_symmetry.space_group_name_H-M   'P 1'
#
loop_
_entity.id
_entity.type
_entity.pdbx_description
1 polymer ?
#
loop_
_entity_poly.entity_id
_entity_poly.type
_entity_poly.pdbx_seq_one_letter_code
_entity_poly.pdbx_strand_id
1 'polypeptide(L)'
;MTTLSSSSPNKPLAVWLFVCCALIFAMVVLGGVTRLTRSGLSIVEWDPIMGALPPLNQAQWDSAFNKYKQTPEYRKVNRGMPLPEFKKIFYVEWSHRLLGRLIGVVFLVPFFYFLFRRRITRELVPKLVTMFILGGLQGAMGWYMVKSGLVDIPRVSPYRLTAHLAFAVIIYAYLFWVALGLWQARAQALPALAGLRRFATMVTALIFLMIVSGGFVAGNKAGFVFNSFPLMNGHFFPEGLWALQPWWINLFENVATVQFDHRLIAYLLSIVIPIFAWTAIRYPLSPPARRAVYFLLAWLMVQITLGIATLLYIVPIPLAAAHQAGALILFSLAIGVNHQLRVR
;
A
#
# COMPACT_ATOMS: atom_id res chain seq x y z
N MET A 1 25.92 29.63 17.67
CA MET A 1 25.97 29.32 16.23
C MET A 1 26.35 27.85 16.05
N THR A 2 25.38 26.94 16.03
CA THR A 2 25.60 25.53 15.67
C THR A 2 25.30 25.37 14.19
N THR A 3 26.35 25.25 13.40
CA THR A 3 26.30 24.99 11.96
C THR A 3 25.64 23.63 11.72
N LEU A 4 24.35 23.65 11.39
CA LEU A 4 23.62 22.47 10.94
C LEU A 4 24.27 21.98 9.63
N SER A 5 25.11 20.95 9.78
CA SER A 5 25.73 20.18 8.71
C SER A 5 24.77 20.02 7.54
N SER A 6 25.11 20.64 6.41
CA SER A 6 24.57 20.24 5.12
C SER A 6 25.06 18.82 4.89
N SER A 7 24.28 17.82 5.29
CA SER A 7 24.58 16.44 4.96
C SER A 7 24.64 16.34 3.43
N SER A 8 25.85 16.13 2.93
CA SER A 8 26.09 15.89 1.51
C SER A 8 25.22 14.71 1.07
N PRO A 9 24.64 14.74 -0.14
CA PRO A 9 23.85 13.62 -0.64
C PRO A 9 24.63 12.30 -0.53
N ASN A 10 24.00 11.27 0.05
CA ASN A 10 24.57 9.95 0.16
C ASN A 10 23.85 9.00 -0.81
N LYS A 11 24.24 9.10 -2.08
CA LYS A 11 23.59 8.39 -3.19
C LYS A 11 23.55 6.87 -2.99
N PRO A 12 24.62 6.18 -2.55
CA PRO A 12 24.56 4.73 -2.35
C PRO A 12 23.50 4.30 -1.31
N LEU A 13 23.42 4.99 -0.17
CA LEU A 13 22.40 4.70 0.84
C LEU A 13 21.00 5.05 0.33
N ALA A 14 20.85 6.14 -0.42
CA ALA A 14 19.58 6.51 -1.05
C ALA A 14 19.11 5.45 -2.05
N VAL A 15 19.99 4.97 -2.94
CA VAL A 15 19.67 3.92 -3.93
C VAL A 15 19.21 2.66 -3.23
N TRP A 16 19.92 2.21 -2.19
CA TRP A 16 19.51 1.05 -1.40
C TRP A 16 18.09 1.21 -0.83
N LEU A 17 17.78 2.37 -0.22
CA LEU A 17 16.43 2.61 0.30
C LEU A 17 15.38 2.71 -0.81
N PHE A 18 15.71 3.27 -1.98
CA PHE A 18 14.80 3.25 -3.14
C PHE A 18 14.54 1.84 -3.67
N VAL A 19 15.55 0.95 -3.65
CA VAL A 19 15.36 -0.47 -3.97
C VAL A 19 14.40 -1.11 -2.97
N CYS A 20 14.56 -0.85 -1.67
CA CYS A 20 13.60 -1.30 -0.65
C CYS A 20 12.18 -0.76 -0.91
N CYS A 21 12.04 0.53 -1.28
CA CYS A 21 10.75 1.10 -1.66
C CYS A 21 10.14 0.40 -2.88
N ALA A 22 10.93 0.11 -3.91
CA ALA A 22 10.46 -0.60 -5.10
C ALA A 22 9.98 -2.02 -4.77
N LEU A 23 10.65 -2.72 -3.86
CA LEU A 23 10.21 -4.03 -3.39
C LEU A 23 8.93 -3.94 -2.56
N ILE A 24 8.79 -2.94 -1.68
CA ILE A 24 7.54 -2.71 -0.93
C ILE A 24 6.39 -2.35 -1.89
N PHE A 25 6.66 -1.56 -2.93
CA PHE A 25 5.70 -1.27 -3.99
C PHE A 25 5.21 -2.56 -4.66
N ALA A 26 6.14 -3.43 -5.08
CA ALA A 26 5.82 -4.73 -5.66
C ALA A 26 5.04 -5.62 -4.67
N MET A 27 5.41 -5.59 -3.38
CA MET A 27 4.74 -6.33 -2.31
C MET A 27 3.29 -5.89 -2.14
N VAL A 28 3.01 -4.59 -2.15
CA VAL A 28 1.64 -4.06 -2.08
C VAL A 28 0.82 -4.56 -3.27
N VAL A 29 1.34 -4.43 -4.50
CA VAL A 29 0.65 -4.89 -5.72
C VAL A 29 0.38 -6.40 -5.69
N LEU A 30 1.40 -7.21 -5.40
CA LEU A 30 1.29 -8.65 -5.32
C LEU A 30 0.36 -9.11 -4.18
N GLY A 31 0.35 -8.39 -3.06
CA GLY A 31 -0.60 -8.61 -1.96
C GLY A 31 -2.05 -8.34 -2.39
N GLY A 32 -2.26 -7.28 -3.18
CA GLY A 32 -3.55 -7.01 -3.82
C GLY A 32 -4.01 -8.16 -4.73
N VAL A 33 -3.13 -8.65 -5.61
CA VAL A 33 -3.41 -9.81 -6.47
C VAL A 33 -3.70 -11.06 -5.63
N THR A 34 -2.92 -11.32 -4.58
CA THR A 34 -3.11 -12.45 -3.64
C THR A 34 -4.50 -12.39 -3.00
N ARG A 35 -4.98 -11.19 -2.65
CA ARG A 35 -6.31 -10.99 -2.09
C ARG A 35 -7.42 -11.22 -3.12
N LEU A 36 -7.29 -10.61 -4.31
CA LEU A 36 -8.29 -10.65 -5.38
C LEU A 36 -8.47 -12.05 -5.97
N THR A 37 -7.39 -12.83 -6.05
CA THR A 37 -7.41 -14.25 -6.45
C THR A 37 -7.84 -15.20 -5.33
N ARG A 38 -8.11 -14.69 -4.11
CA ARG A 38 -8.41 -15.48 -2.90
C ARG A 38 -7.30 -16.48 -2.54
N SER A 39 -6.07 -16.17 -2.93
CA SER A 39 -4.91 -17.04 -2.71
C SER A 39 -4.38 -16.96 -1.29
N GLY A 40 -4.64 -15.89 -0.54
CA GLY A 40 -3.99 -15.59 0.75
C GLY A 40 -4.28 -16.52 1.94
N LEU A 41 -4.95 -17.66 1.73
CA LEU A 41 -5.23 -18.69 2.74
C LEU A 41 -4.88 -20.11 2.23
N SER A 42 -4.12 -20.21 1.14
CA SER A 42 -3.67 -21.46 0.53
C SER A 42 -2.52 -22.14 1.29
N ILE A 43 -1.70 -21.36 2.01
CA ILE A 43 -0.57 -21.83 2.82
C ILE A 43 -0.92 -21.74 4.31
N VAL A 44 -1.26 -22.88 4.89
CA VAL A 44 -1.70 -23.01 6.28
C VAL A 44 -0.55 -22.86 7.28
N GLU A 45 0.65 -23.27 6.87
CA GLU A 45 1.81 -23.31 7.76
C GLU A 45 2.57 -21.99 7.77
N TRP A 46 3.03 -21.61 8.96
CA TRP A 46 3.95 -20.50 9.12
C TRP A 46 5.36 -21.06 9.31
N ASP A 47 6.06 -21.23 8.19
CA ASP A 47 7.47 -21.63 8.15
C ASP A 47 8.31 -20.46 7.58
N PRO A 48 8.90 -19.63 8.45
CA PRO A 48 9.62 -18.44 8.03
C PRO A 48 10.88 -18.74 7.22
N ILE A 49 11.53 -19.88 7.47
CA ILE A 49 12.85 -20.23 6.92
C ILE A 49 12.70 -21.25 5.78
N MET A 50 12.17 -22.45 6.05
CA MET A 50 12.10 -23.52 5.05
C MET A 50 10.98 -23.29 4.03
N GLY A 51 9.97 -22.48 4.38
CA GLY A 51 8.92 -22.04 3.46
C GLY A 51 9.38 -21.10 2.34
N ALA A 52 10.69 -20.86 2.18
CA ALA A 52 11.26 -20.18 1.01
C ALA A 52 11.19 -21.05 -0.25
N LEU A 53 11.31 -22.38 -0.12
CA LEU A 53 11.14 -23.31 -1.23
C LEU A 53 9.67 -23.76 -1.32
N PRO A 54 9.07 -23.82 -2.52
CA PRO A 54 7.77 -24.44 -2.70
C PRO A 54 7.90 -25.97 -2.63
N PRO A 55 6.79 -26.73 -2.54
CA PRO A 55 6.83 -28.18 -2.67
C PRO A 55 7.51 -28.61 -3.98
N LEU A 56 8.54 -29.44 -3.87
CA LEU A 56 9.46 -29.82 -4.96
C LEU A 56 9.09 -31.17 -5.60
N ASN A 57 8.31 -32.00 -4.91
CA ASN A 57 7.89 -33.31 -5.40
C ASN A 57 6.41 -33.58 -5.12
N GLN A 58 5.87 -34.65 -5.71
CA GLN A 58 4.45 -34.99 -5.63
C GLN A 58 3.99 -35.24 -4.19
N ALA A 59 4.77 -35.96 -3.39
CA ALA A 59 4.43 -36.24 -1.99
C ALA A 59 4.30 -34.95 -1.15
N GLN A 60 5.20 -33.97 -1.35
CA GLN A 60 5.11 -32.67 -0.68
C GLN A 60 3.88 -31.88 -1.15
N TRP A 61 3.55 -31.92 -2.44
CA TRP A 61 2.33 -31.30 -2.97
C TRP A 61 1.06 -31.91 -2.38
N ASP A 62 0.99 -33.24 -2.27
CA ASP A 62 -0.15 -33.94 -1.70
C ASP A 62 -0.30 -33.62 -0.21
N SER A 63 0.81 -33.54 0.53
CA SER A 63 0.80 -33.12 1.94
C SER A 63 0.27 -31.70 2.12
N ALA A 64 0.80 -30.72 1.37
CA ALA A 64 0.36 -29.33 1.43
C ALA A 64 -1.13 -29.20 1.04
N PHE A 65 -1.56 -29.91 0.00
CA PHE A 65 -2.94 -29.90 -0.45
C PHE A 65 -3.89 -30.56 0.56
N ASN A 66 -3.48 -31.65 1.20
CA ASN A 66 -4.26 -32.30 2.26
C ASN A 66 -4.44 -31.39 3.48
N LYS A 67 -3.45 -30.58 3.84
CA LYS A 67 -3.60 -29.53 4.85
C LYS A 67 -4.60 -28.47 4.41
N TYR A 68 -4.50 -27.99 3.17
CA TYR A 68 -5.44 -27.01 2.62
C TYR A 68 -6.90 -27.53 2.61
N LYS A 69 -7.13 -28.80 2.28
CA LYS A 69 -8.46 -29.44 2.33
C LYS A 69 -9.14 -29.38 3.71
N GLN A 70 -8.35 -29.24 4.77
CA GLN A 70 -8.86 -29.14 6.15
C GLN A 70 -9.33 -27.71 6.48
N THR A 71 -8.95 -26.71 5.69
CA THR A 71 -9.30 -25.31 5.94
C THR A 71 -10.79 -25.01 5.65
N PRO A 72 -11.36 -23.99 6.31
CA PRO A 72 -12.70 -23.50 5.96
C PRO A 72 -12.81 -22.99 4.52
N GLU A 73 -11.74 -22.45 3.92
CA GLU A 73 -11.75 -21.94 2.53
C GLU A 73 -11.97 -23.10 1.55
N TYR A 74 -11.26 -24.22 1.70
CA TYR A 74 -11.52 -25.39 0.86
C TYR A 74 -12.93 -25.94 1.07
N ARG A 75 -13.36 -26.12 2.33
CA ARG A 75 -14.65 -26.76 2.64
C ARG A 75 -15.86 -25.94 2.19
N LYS A 76 -15.79 -24.60 2.27
CA LYS A 76 -16.92 -23.70 2.01
C LYS A 76 -16.89 -23.03 0.65
N VAL A 77 -15.70 -22.76 0.09
CA VAL A 77 -15.54 -21.97 -1.15
C VAL A 77 -14.98 -22.82 -2.28
N ASN A 78 -13.92 -23.58 -2.03
CA ASN A 78 -13.15 -24.29 -3.07
C ASN A 78 -13.39 -25.81 -3.04
N ARG A 79 -14.61 -26.24 -2.65
CA ARG A 79 -14.93 -27.66 -2.47
C ARG A 79 -14.84 -28.37 -3.83
N GLY A 80 -14.06 -29.45 -3.89
CA GLY A 80 -13.85 -30.20 -5.13
C GLY A 80 -12.75 -29.63 -6.04
N MET A 81 -12.08 -28.55 -5.64
CA MET A 81 -10.91 -28.01 -6.35
C MET A 81 -9.86 -29.12 -6.52
N PRO A 82 -9.30 -29.34 -7.73
CA PRO A 82 -8.25 -30.32 -7.97
C PRO A 82 -6.85 -29.74 -7.68
N LEU A 83 -5.86 -30.63 -7.52
CA LEU A 83 -4.48 -30.24 -7.20
C LEU A 83 -3.87 -29.20 -8.17
N PRO A 84 -4.06 -29.27 -9.50
CA PRO A 84 -3.51 -28.26 -10.42
C PRO A 84 -4.03 -26.85 -10.17
N GLU A 85 -5.27 -26.70 -9.72
CA GLU A 85 -5.86 -25.41 -9.39
C GLU A 85 -5.35 -24.90 -8.04
N PHE A 86 -5.21 -25.79 -7.05
CA PHE A 86 -4.54 -25.47 -5.78
C PHE A 86 -3.11 -24.95 -6.00
N LYS A 87 -2.34 -25.55 -6.90
CA LYS A 87 -0.98 -25.08 -7.24
C LYS A 87 -0.98 -23.62 -7.68
N LYS A 88 -1.97 -23.16 -8.44
CA LYS A 88 -2.06 -21.77 -8.92
C LYS A 88 -2.19 -20.78 -7.76
N ILE A 89 -3.14 -21.01 -6.85
CA ILE A 89 -3.33 -20.14 -5.68
C ILE A 89 -2.15 -20.23 -4.70
N PHE A 90 -1.56 -21.43 -4.55
CA PHE A 90 -0.38 -21.63 -3.73
C PHE A 90 0.80 -20.79 -4.22
N TYR A 91 1.10 -20.80 -5.52
CA TYR A 91 2.22 -20.03 -6.07
C TYR A 91 2.04 -18.53 -5.92
N VAL A 92 0.81 -18.01 -6.01
CA VAL A 92 0.54 -16.59 -5.78
C VAL A 92 0.86 -16.22 -4.34
N GLU A 93 0.35 -16.97 -3.37
CA GLU A 93 0.63 -16.70 -1.95
C GLU A 93 2.09 -16.92 -1.59
N TRP A 94 2.70 -18.01 -2.09
CA TRP A 94 4.12 -18.29 -1.89
C TRP A 94 4.99 -17.15 -2.43
N SER A 95 4.69 -16.62 -3.62
CA SER A 95 5.43 -15.51 -4.22
C SER A 95 5.33 -14.25 -3.34
N HIS A 96 4.14 -13.96 -2.80
CA HIS A 96 3.94 -12.84 -1.88
C HIS A 96 4.76 -13.00 -0.58
N ARG A 97 4.75 -14.20 0.01
CA ARG A 97 5.54 -14.51 1.21
C ARG A 97 7.05 -14.49 0.94
N LEU A 98 7.49 -15.02 -0.19
CA LEU A 98 8.89 -14.99 -0.61
C LEU A 98 9.38 -13.56 -0.81
N LEU A 99 8.59 -12.70 -1.45
CA LEU A 99 8.92 -11.29 -1.63
C LEU A 99 9.06 -10.56 -0.28
N GLY A 100 8.18 -10.86 0.68
CA GLY A 100 8.31 -10.36 2.06
C GLY A 100 9.63 -10.76 2.72
N ARG A 101 10.08 -12.01 2.56
CA ARG A 101 11.40 -12.47 3.05
C ARG A 101 12.55 -11.78 2.33
N LEU A 102 12.46 -11.66 1.01
CA LEU A 102 13.46 -10.98 0.18
C LEU A 102 13.66 -9.53 0.62
N ILE A 103 12.59 -8.80 0.94
CA ILE A 103 12.68 -7.43 1.49
C ILE A 103 13.53 -7.42 2.77
N GLY A 104 13.32 -8.38 3.67
CA GLY A 104 14.12 -8.53 4.89
C GLY A 104 15.61 -8.70 4.60
N VAL A 105 15.97 -9.56 3.64
CA VAL A 105 17.36 -9.79 3.21
C VAL A 105 17.96 -8.55 2.54
N VAL A 106 17.23 -7.95 1.60
CA VAL A 106 17.67 -6.74 0.85
C VAL A 106 17.79 -5.53 1.78
N PHE A 107 17.09 -5.51 2.90
CA PHE A 107 17.32 -4.52 3.94
C PHE A 107 18.53 -4.88 4.81
N LEU A 108 18.56 -6.07 5.41
CA LEU A 108 19.56 -6.44 6.42
C LEU A 108 20.99 -6.53 5.87
N VAL A 109 21.18 -7.12 4.69
CA VAL A 109 22.53 -7.34 4.14
C VAL A 109 23.23 -6.00 3.86
N PRO A 110 22.63 -5.04 3.12
CA PRO A 110 23.25 -3.72 2.95
C PRO A 110 23.32 -2.91 4.25
N PHE A 111 22.35 -3.06 5.17
CA PHE A 111 22.41 -2.41 6.49
C PHE A 111 23.70 -2.78 7.23
N PHE A 112 23.97 -4.08 7.39
CA PHE A 112 25.20 -4.54 8.05
C PHE A 112 26.46 -4.16 7.27
N TYR A 113 26.43 -4.26 5.94
CA TYR A 113 27.54 -3.80 5.11
C TYR A 113 27.88 -2.32 5.35
N PHE A 114 26.88 -1.42 5.31
CA PHE A 114 27.10 0.01 5.56
C PHE A 114 27.49 0.32 7.00
N LEU A 115 26.97 -0.47 7.96
CA LEU A 115 27.32 -0.36 9.37
C LEU A 115 28.80 -0.69 9.60
N PHE A 116 29.27 -1.85 9.12
CA PHE A 116 30.67 -2.28 9.29
C PHE A 116 31.66 -1.40 8.50
N ARG A 117 31.24 -0.86 7.35
CA ARG A 117 32.03 0.11 6.58
C ARG A 117 31.99 1.52 7.16
N ARG A 118 31.34 1.74 8.32
CA ARG A 118 31.19 3.05 8.98
C ARG A 118 30.64 4.14 8.05
N ARG A 119 29.78 3.76 7.09
CA ARG A 119 29.16 4.68 6.11
C ARG A 119 27.84 5.27 6.59
N ILE A 120 27.34 4.83 7.74
CA ILE A 120 26.11 5.31 8.37
C ILE A 120 26.47 6.42 9.37
N THR A 121 25.94 7.62 9.19
CA THR A 121 26.11 8.72 10.15
C THR A 121 25.29 8.45 11.42
N ARG A 122 25.73 9.00 12.56
CA ARG A 122 25.02 8.82 13.85
C ARG A 122 23.54 9.25 13.78
N GLU A 123 23.22 10.27 12.99
CA GLU A 123 21.85 10.74 12.77
C GLU A 123 20.97 9.77 11.95
N LEU A 124 21.58 8.91 11.14
CA LEU A 124 20.88 7.96 10.28
C LEU A 124 20.60 6.63 10.99
N VAL A 125 21.43 6.25 11.96
CA VAL A 125 21.26 5.02 12.76
C VAL A 125 19.85 4.86 13.34
N PRO A 126 19.29 5.83 14.11
CA PRO A 126 17.95 5.65 14.68
C PRO A 126 16.88 5.47 13.61
N LYS A 127 17.02 6.13 12.45
CA LYS A 127 16.07 5.99 11.34
C LYS A 127 16.10 4.57 10.76
N LEU A 128 17.28 4.02 10.53
CA LEU A 128 17.43 2.66 10.01
C LEU A 128 16.96 1.60 11.01
N VAL A 129 17.22 1.79 12.31
CA VAL A 129 16.69 0.91 13.37
C VAL A 129 15.16 0.96 13.41
N THR A 130 14.56 2.15 13.30
CA THR A 130 13.10 2.29 13.19
C THR A 130 12.57 1.54 11.96
N MET A 131 13.22 1.65 10.79
CA MET A 131 12.82 0.89 9.59
C MET A 131 12.83 -0.62 9.83
N PHE A 132 13.87 -1.12 10.49
CA PHE A 132 14.00 -2.55 10.81
C PHE A 132 12.86 -3.03 11.72
N ILE A 133 12.60 -2.29 12.82
CA ILE A 133 11.53 -2.63 13.77
C ILE A 133 10.17 -2.61 13.08
N LEU A 134 9.88 -1.56 12.29
CA LEU A 134 8.62 -1.45 11.57
C LEU A 134 8.46 -2.59 10.54
N GLY A 135 9.53 -2.97 9.83
CA GLY A 135 9.53 -4.13 8.93
C GLY A 135 9.20 -5.45 9.64
N GLY A 136 9.79 -5.68 10.82
CA GLY A 136 9.46 -6.84 11.65
C GLY A 136 8.00 -6.85 12.11
N LEU A 137 7.50 -5.70 12.57
CA LEU A 137 6.09 -5.53 12.94
C LEU A 137 5.15 -5.73 11.75
N GLN A 138 5.55 -5.38 10.53
CA GLN A 138 4.76 -5.60 9.32
C GLN A 138 4.60 -7.10 9.04
N GLY A 139 5.67 -7.87 9.23
CA GLY A 139 5.63 -9.34 9.16
C GLY A 139 4.68 -9.93 10.21
N ALA A 140 4.75 -9.46 11.46
CA ALA A 140 3.86 -9.87 12.53
C ALA A 140 2.39 -9.53 12.22
N MET A 141 2.12 -8.34 11.68
CA MET A 141 0.78 -7.93 11.25
C MET A 141 0.26 -8.80 10.11
N GLY A 142 1.12 -9.19 9.16
CA GLY A 142 0.75 -10.12 8.08
C GLY A 142 0.38 -11.51 8.60
N TRP A 143 1.12 -12.02 9.58
CA TRP A 143 0.77 -13.28 10.26
C TRP A 143 -0.57 -13.17 11.00
N TYR A 144 -0.78 -12.10 11.76
CA TYR A 144 -2.04 -11.84 12.47
C TYR A 144 -3.26 -11.76 11.53
N MET A 145 -3.06 -11.17 10.35
CA MET A 145 -4.06 -11.08 9.28
C MET A 145 -4.44 -12.46 8.73
N VAL A 146 -3.46 -13.34 8.48
CA VAL A 146 -3.72 -14.71 7.95
C VAL A 146 -4.36 -15.60 9.01
N LYS A 147 -3.87 -15.54 10.27
CA LYS A 147 -4.37 -16.37 11.37
C LYS A 147 -5.89 -16.27 11.57
N SER A 148 -6.50 -15.09 11.32
CA SER A 148 -7.96 -14.94 11.38
C SER A 148 -8.74 -15.84 10.42
N GLY A 149 -8.20 -16.09 9.23
CA GLY A 149 -8.94 -16.75 8.15
C GLY A 149 -8.96 -18.28 8.24
N LEU A 150 -8.18 -18.85 9.17
CA LEU A 150 -7.96 -20.30 9.27
C LEU A 150 -8.87 -21.02 10.28
N VAL A 151 -9.60 -20.29 11.13
CA VAL A 151 -10.40 -20.87 12.22
C VAL A 151 -11.87 -21.00 11.84
N ASP A 152 -12.63 -19.89 11.77
CA ASP A 152 -14.10 -19.97 11.67
C ASP A 152 -14.66 -19.51 10.31
N ILE A 153 -14.20 -18.34 9.84
CA ILE A 153 -14.71 -17.69 8.64
C ILE A 153 -13.56 -17.59 7.62
N PRO A 154 -13.70 -18.17 6.40
CA PRO A 154 -12.71 -18.11 5.34
C PRO A 154 -12.70 -16.73 4.67
N ARG A 155 -12.52 -15.68 5.48
CA ARG A 155 -12.29 -14.33 5.01
C ARG A 155 -11.36 -13.63 5.98
N VAL A 156 -10.33 -13.00 5.42
CA VAL A 156 -9.54 -12.03 6.17
C VAL A 156 -10.46 -10.88 6.54
N SER A 157 -10.47 -10.49 7.82
CA SER A 157 -11.21 -9.35 8.31
C SER A 157 -10.83 -8.07 7.53
N PRO A 158 -11.80 -7.27 7.04
CA PRO A 158 -11.52 -6.00 6.38
C PRO A 158 -10.62 -5.09 7.21
N TYR A 159 -10.83 -5.05 8.53
CA TYR A 159 -10.00 -4.28 9.45
C TYR A 159 -8.53 -4.73 9.43
N ARG A 160 -8.27 -6.04 9.47
CA ARG A 160 -6.89 -6.56 9.49
C ARG A 160 -6.20 -6.37 8.15
N LEU A 161 -6.93 -6.57 7.05
CA LEU A 161 -6.43 -6.30 5.70
C LEU A 161 -6.05 -4.82 5.55
N THR A 162 -6.97 -3.92 5.88
CA THR A 162 -6.75 -2.49 5.77
C THR A 162 -5.63 -2.02 6.69
N ALA A 163 -5.56 -2.52 7.93
CA ALA A 163 -4.48 -2.19 8.85
C ALA A 163 -3.11 -2.66 8.33
N HIS A 164 -3.04 -3.87 7.75
CA HIS A 164 -1.80 -4.38 7.15
C HIS A 164 -1.35 -3.53 5.94
N LEU A 165 -2.29 -3.12 5.08
CA LEU A 165 -2.03 -2.22 3.95
C LEU A 165 -1.59 -0.82 4.43
N ALA A 166 -2.32 -0.23 5.37
CA ALA A 166 -2.02 1.08 5.92
C ALA A 166 -0.62 1.11 6.54
N PHE A 167 -0.26 0.06 7.28
CA PHE A 167 1.06 -0.06 7.90
C PHE A 167 2.18 -0.22 6.85
N ALA A 168 1.95 -1.01 5.79
CA ALA A 168 2.89 -1.08 4.64
C ALA A 168 3.11 0.29 3.98
N VAL A 169 2.04 1.07 3.78
CA VAL A 169 2.10 2.39 3.15
C VAL A 169 2.82 3.41 4.05
N ILE A 170 2.65 3.34 5.38
CA ILE A 170 3.39 4.16 6.34
C ILE A 170 4.89 3.83 6.29
N ILE A 171 5.24 2.54 6.28
CA ILE A 171 6.64 2.09 6.16
C ILE A 171 7.24 2.60 4.85
N TYR A 172 6.53 2.39 3.74
CA TYR A 172 6.92 2.90 2.43
C TYR A 172 7.17 4.41 2.46
N ALA A 173 6.24 5.20 3.02
CA ALA A 173 6.37 6.66 3.11
C ALA A 173 7.61 7.07 3.90
N TYR A 174 7.86 6.39 5.02
CA TYR A 174 9.02 6.66 5.87
C TYR A 174 10.34 6.37 5.15
N LEU A 175 10.46 5.19 4.52
CA LEU A 175 11.66 4.83 3.74
C LEU A 175 11.86 5.80 2.57
N PHE A 176 10.80 6.09 1.82
CA PHE A 176 10.86 6.98 0.66
C PHE A 176 11.26 8.40 1.06
N TRP A 177 10.73 8.91 2.17
CA TRP A 177 11.10 10.22 2.71
C TRP A 177 12.57 10.31 3.12
N VAL A 178 13.10 9.27 3.79
CA VAL A 178 14.52 9.21 4.16
C VAL A 178 15.40 9.08 2.92
N ALA A 179 15.01 8.25 1.95
CA ALA A 179 15.72 8.08 0.68
C ALA A 179 15.82 9.40 -0.10
N LEU A 180 14.72 10.16 -0.22
CA LEU A 180 14.70 11.48 -0.85
C LEU A 180 15.64 12.47 -0.15
N GLY A 181 15.68 12.45 1.18
CA GLY A 181 16.57 13.29 1.98
C GLY A 181 18.06 12.95 1.84
N LEU A 182 18.39 11.69 1.52
CA LEU A 182 19.74 11.25 1.19
C LEU A 182 20.08 11.49 -0.29
N TRP A 183 19.09 11.57 -1.16
CA TRP A 183 19.27 11.79 -2.59
C TRP A 183 19.52 13.25 -2.95
N GLN A 184 18.85 14.20 -2.27
CA GLN A 184 18.94 15.62 -2.58
C GLN A 184 19.46 16.39 -1.38
N ALA A 185 20.34 17.37 -1.63
CA ALA A 185 20.76 18.29 -0.59
C ALA A 185 19.53 19.09 -0.12
N ARG A 186 19.46 19.32 1.19
CA ARG A 186 18.34 20.06 1.79
C ARG A 186 18.38 21.51 1.33
N ALA A 187 17.40 21.92 0.53
CA ALA A 187 17.22 23.30 0.07
C ALA A 187 17.14 24.27 1.27
N GLN A 188 17.49 25.53 1.04
CA GLN A 188 17.34 26.56 2.07
C GLN A 188 15.86 26.78 2.41
N ALA A 189 15.61 27.10 3.68
CA ALA A 189 14.30 27.47 4.16
C ALA A 189 13.73 28.68 3.41
N LEU A 190 12.54 28.52 2.81
CA LEU A 190 11.73 29.65 2.35
C LEU A 190 10.46 29.74 3.19
N PRO A 191 10.42 30.58 4.25
CA PRO A 191 9.25 30.72 5.13
C PRO A 191 7.94 30.99 4.38
N ALA A 192 8.01 31.68 3.23
CA ALA A 192 6.87 31.93 2.34
C ALA A 192 6.13 30.66 1.88
N LEU A 193 6.79 29.49 1.87
CA LEU A 193 6.19 28.22 1.46
C LEU A 193 5.49 27.46 2.59
N ALA A 194 5.50 27.96 3.83
CA ALA A 194 4.96 27.23 4.98
C ALA A 194 3.48 26.87 4.84
N GLY A 195 2.64 27.83 4.39
CA GLY A 195 1.21 27.59 4.14
C GLY A 195 0.98 26.55 3.04
N LEU A 196 1.72 26.67 1.93
CA LEU A 196 1.65 25.72 0.82
C LEU A 196 2.08 24.31 1.22
N ARG A 197 3.11 24.18 2.07
CA ARG A 197 3.55 22.90 2.62
C ARG A 197 2.48 22.27 3.50
N ARG A 198 1.81 23.03 4.37
CA ARG A 198 0.69 22.51 5.19
C ARG A 198 -0.41 21.96 4.29
N PHE A 199 -0.75 22.68 3.20
CA PHE A 199 -1.73 22.20 2.23
C PHE A 199 -1.24 20.91 1.52
N ALA A 200 0.02 20.85 1.08
CA ALA A 200 0.59 19.63 0.51
C ALA A 200 0.55 18.44 1.48
N THR A 201 0.80 18.68 2.77
CA THR A 201 0.72 17.65 3.82
C THR A 201 -0.71 17.16 4.00
N MET A 202 -1.69 18.07 4.02
CA MET A 202 -3.12 17.73 4.07
C MET A 202 -3.55 16.89 2.86
N VAL A 203 -3.13 17.26 1.65
CA VAL A 203 -3.38 16.49 0.41
C VAL A 203 -2.77 15.09 0.53
N THR A 204 -1.56 14.98 1.05
CA THR A 204 -0.89 13.67 1.24
C THR A 204 -1.62 12.80 2.25
N ALA A 205 -2.08 13.38 3.37
CA ALA A 205 -2.89 12.68 4.37
C ALA A 205 -4.24 12.22 3.78
N LEU A 206 -4.86 13.04 2.93
CA LEU A 206 -6.12 12.67 2.27
C LEU A 206 -5.92 11.54 1.24
N ILE A 207 -4.81 11.53 0.50
CA ILE A 207 -4.46 10.41 -0.40
C ILE A 207 -4.20 9.13 0.42
N PHE A 208 -3.54 9.23 1.58
CA PHE A 208 -3.40 8.08 2.48
C PHE A 208 -4.75 7.54 2.95
N LEU A 209 -5.68 8.43 3.34
CA LEU A 209 -7.06 8.04 3.70
C LEU A 209 -7.80 7.37 2.53
N MET A 210 -7.58 7.84 1.29
CA MET A 210 -8.13 7.22 0.08
C MET A 210 -7.60 5.79 -0.15
N ILE A 211 -6.32 5.54 0.14
CA ILE A 211 -5.75 4.18 0.10
C ILE A 211 -6.38 3.29 1.18
N VAL A 212 -6.56 3.84 2.40
CA VAL A 212 -7.20 3.13 3.52
C VAL A 212 -8.65 2.77 3.18
N SER A 213 -9.44 3.69 2.63
CA SER A 213 -10.82 3.40 2.21
C SER A 213 -10.86 2.35 1.09
N GLY A 214 -9.90 2.38 0.15
CA GLY A 214 -9.73 1.33 -0.86
C GLY A 214 -9.43 -0.06 -0.26
N GLY A 215 -8.69 -0.11 0.85
CA GLY A 215 -8.50 -1.33 1.65
C GLY A 215 -9.82 -1.92 2.16
N PHE A 216 -10.72 -1.07 2.67
CA PHE A 216 -12.05 -1.50 3.10
C PHE A 216 -12.93 -1.94 1.92
N VAL A 217 -12.87 -1.27 0.77
CA VAL A 217 -13.57 -1.70 -0.45
C VAL A 217 -13.13 -3.11 -0.87
N ALA A 218 -11.83 -3.37 -0.91
CA ALA A 218 -11.29 -4.69 -1.24
C ALA A 218 -11.58 -5.75 -0.16
N GLY A 219 -11.51 -5.37 1.12
CA GLY A 219 -11.80 -6.23 2.26
C GLY A 219 -13.24 -6.75 2.26
N ASN A 220 -14.19 -5.84 2.05
CA ASN A 220 -15.63 -6.13 2.00
C ASN A 220 -16.11 -6.64 0.63
N LYS A 221 -15.23 -6.67 -0.38
CA LYS A 221 -15.58 -6.94 -1.79
C LYS A 221 -16.63 -5.96 -2.34
N ALA A 222 -16.61 -4.73 -1.86
CA ALA A 222 -17.62 -3.74 -2.20
C ALA A 222 -17.58 -3.29 -3.67
N GLY A 223 -16.45 -3.48 -4.35
CA GLY A 223 -16.31 -3.17 -5.77
C GLY A 223 -17.21 -3.98 -6.72
N PHE A 224 -17.88 -5.04 -6.25
CA PHE A 224 -18.77 -5.89 -7.05
C PHE A 224 -20.26 -5.55 -6.93
N VAL A 225 -20.64 -4.50 -6.17
CA VAL A 225 -22.06 -4.24 -5.86
C VAL A 225 -22.66 -3.13 -6.69
N PHE A 226 -22.11 -1.92 -6.63
CA PHE A 226 -22.57 -0.81 -7.47
C PHE A 226 -21.56 -0.55 -8.58
N ASN A 227 -21.86 -0.99 -9.81
CA ASN A 227 -20.93 -0.89 -10.95
C ASN A 227 -21.33 0.17 -12.00
N SER A 228 -22.21 1.10 -11.63
CA SER A 228 -22.49 2.33 -12.39
C SER A 228 -21.65 3.52 -11.90
N PHE A 229 -21.46 4.52 -12.76
CA PHE A 229 -20.78 5.78 -12.46
C PHE A 229 -21.43 6.94 -13.26
N PRO A 230 -21.57 8.16 -12.72
CA PRO A 230 -21.14 8.62 -11.38
C PRO A 230 -22.07 8.18 -10.23
N LEU A 231 -23.32 7.85 -10.55
CA LEU A 231 -24.33 7.39 -9.60
C LEU A 231 -24.12 5.92 -9.20
N MET A 232 -24.70 5.51 -8.07
CA MET A 232 -24.75 4.13 -7.57
C MET A 232 -26.15 3.55 -7.84
N ASN A 233 -26.28 2.77 -8.92
CA ASN A 233 -27.55 2.23 -9.43
C ASN A 233 -28.65 3.30 -9.54
N GLY A 234 -28.33 4.41 -10.21
CA GLY A 234 -29.26 5.53 -10.44
C GLY A 234 -29.42 6.50 -9.28
N HIS A 235 -28.80 6.25 -8.13
CA HIS A 235 -28.93 7.09 -6.93
C HIS A 235 -27.58 7.68 -6.51
N PHE A 236 -27.56 8.93 -6.06
CA PHE A 236 -26.36 9.49 -5.44
C PHE A 236 -26.18 8.96 -4.01
N PHE A 237 -27.27 8.94 -3.23
CA PHE A 237 -27.35 8.29 -1.93
C PHE A 237 -28.13 6.99 -2.09
N PRO A 238 -27.48 5.83 -2.27
CA PRO A 238 -28.17 4.56 -2.39
C PRO A 238 -28.90 4.21 -1.08
N GLU A 239 -29.96 3.41 -1.18
CA GLU A 239 -30.66 2.90 0.00
C GLU A 239 -29.75 1.98 0.82
N GLY A 240 -29.99 1.92 2.14
CA GLY A 240 -29.31 0.99 3.04
C GLY A 240 -27.93 1.43 3.53
N LEU A 241 -27.47 2.66 3.27
CA LEU A 241 -26.19 3.20 3.77
C LEU A 241 -26.04 3.13 5.31
N TRP A 242 -27.13 3.08 6.05
CA TRP A 242 -27.13 3.09 7.52
C TRP A 242 -27.87 1.87 8.10
N ALA A 243 -27.95 0.78 7.34
CA ALA A 243 -28.73 -0.41 7.69
C ALA A 243 -28.15 -1.20 8.90
N LEU A 244 -26.83 -1.15 9.13
CA LEU A 244 -26.20 -1.86 10.24
C LEU A 244 -26.27 -1.05 11.54
N GLN A 245 -26.34 -1.75 12.69
CA GLN A 245 -26.28 -1.17 14.02
C GLN A 245 -25.13 -1.78 14.84
N PRO A 246 -24.42 -0.98 15.66
CA PRO A 246 -24.50 0.49 15.77
C PRO A 246 -24.07 1.21 14.49
N TRP A 247 -24.61 2.43 14.28
CA TRP A 247 -24.52 3.18 13.02
C TRP A 247 -23.09 3.30 12.43
N TRP A 248 -22.07 3.43 13.28
CA TRP A 248 -20.68 3.66 12.87
C TRP A 248 -20.06 2.45 12.15
N ILE A 249 -20.59 1.23 12.36
CA ILE A 249 -20.10 0.02 11.67
C ILE A 249 -20.35 0.11 10.16
N ASN A 250 -21.35 0.86 9.71
CA ASN A 250 -21.63 1.02 8.29
C ASN A 250 -20.42 1.57 7.53
N LEU A 251 -19.66 2.50 8.12
CA LEU A 251 -18.47 3.10 7.51
C LEU A 251 -17.36 2.09 7.18
N PHE A 252 -17.40 0.89 7.79
CA PHE A 252 -16.33 -0.10 7.69
C PHE A 252 -16.78 -1.46 7.16
N GLU A 253 -18.05 -1.83 7.34
CA GLU A 253 -18.57 -3.17 7.01
C GLU A 253 -19.77 -3.15 6.07
N ASN A 254 -20.53 -2.05 6.00
CA ASN A 254 -21.64 -1.96 5.05
C ASN A 254 -21.07 -1.75 3.65
N VAL A 255 -21.35 -2.70 2.77
CA VAL A 255 -20.82 -2.72 1.42
C VAL A 255 -21.21 -1.46 0.62
N ALA A 256 -22.45 -0.99 0.74
CA ALA A 256 -22.90 0.21 0.06
C ALA A 256 -22.16 1.45 0.57
N THR A 257 -22.05 1.58 1.90
CA THR A 257 -21.43 2.73 2.57
C THR A 257 -19.94 2.79 2.31
N VAL A 258 -19.22 1.69 2.46
CA VAL A 258 -17.78 1.62 2.18
C VAL A 258 -17.47 2.00 0.73
N GLN A 259 -18.32 1.58 -0.23
CA GLN A 259 -18.13 1.96 -1.63
C GLN A 259 -18.48 3.44 -1.87
N PHE A 260 -19.55 3.94 -1.24
CA PHE A 260 -19.95 5.34 -1.30
C PHE A 260 -18.88 6.27 -0.71
N ASP A 261 -18.35 5.96 0.47
CA ASP A 261 -17.31 6.73 1.15
C ASP A 261 -16.03 6.81 0.30
N HIS A 262 -15.64 5.70 -0.31
CA HIS A 262 -14.49 5.67 -1.23
C HIS A 262 -14.70 6.58 -2.44
N ARG A 263 -15.90 6.59 -3.04
CA ARG A 263 -16.26 7.51 -4.14
C ARG A 263 -16.27 8.96 -3.67
N LEU A 264 -16.80 9.25 -2.49
CA LEU A 264 -16.89 10.60 -1.94
C LEU A 264 -15.49 11.19 -1.69
N ILE A 265 -14.56 10.40 -1.13
CA ILE A 265 -13.16 10.82 -0.97
C ILE A 265 -12.49 11.04 -2.34
N ALA A 266 -12.79 10.20 -3.34
CA ALA A 266 -12.28 10.38 -4.71
C ALA A 266 -12.76 11.70 -5.34
N TYR A 267 -14.05 12.03 -5.20
CA TYR A 267 -14.61 13.29 -5.66
C TYR A 267 -13.96 14.48 -4.96
N LEU A 268 -13.78 14.40 -3.64
CA LEU A 268 -13.07 15.43 -2.88
C LEU A 268 -11.63 15.62 -3.41
N LEU A 269 -10.88 14.54 -3.62
CA LEU A 269 -9.52 14.61 -4.15
C LEU A 269 -9.45 15.16 -5.58
N SER A 270 -10.46 14.87 -6.42
CA SER A 270 -10.54 15.43 -7.78
C SER A 270 -10.73 16.95 -7.80
N ILE A 271 -11.12 17.56 -6.68
CA ILE A 271 -11.24 19.01 -6.53
C ILE A 271 -10.04 19.58 -5.79
N VAL A 272 -9.67 18.96 -4.66
CA VAL A 272 -8.63 19.46 -3.75
C VAL A 272 -7.24 19.45 -4.40
N ILE A 273 -6.88 18.42 -5.17
CA ILE A 273 -5.55 18.36 -5.83
C ILE A 273 -5.42 19.44 -6.92
N PRO A 274 -6.41 19.66 -7.82
CA PRO A 274 -6.36 20.79 -8.74
C PRO A 274 -6.29 22.16 -8.06
N ILE A 275 -7.04 22.37 -6.97
CA ILE A 275 -6.95 23.62 -6.18
C ILE A 275 -5.53 23.77 -5.61
N PHE A 276 -4.98 22.72 -5.00
CA PHE A 276 -3.61 22.72 -4.52
C PHE A 276 -2.61 23.07 -5.63
N ALA A 277 -2.74 22.44 -6.80
CA ALA A 277 -1.85 22.69 -7.94
C ALA A 277 -1.96 24.14 -8.43
N TRP A 278 -3.17 24.68 -8.56
CA TRP A 278 -3.44 26.07 -8.92
C TRP A 278 -2.83 27.06 -7.91
N THR A 279 -3.01 26.80 -6.61
CA THR A 279 -2.38 27.60 -5.57
C THR A 279 -0.86 27.51 -5.64
N ALA A 280 -0.31 26.31 -5.80
CA ALA A 280 1.13 26.06 -5.82
C ALA A 280 1.86 26.81 -6.93
N ILE A 281 1.31 26.85 -8.15
CA ILE A 281 1.95 27.52 -9.29
C ILE A 281 2.03 29.04 -9.16
N ARG A 282 1.28 29.63 -8.22
CA ARG A 282 1.34 31.07 -7.88
C ARG A 282 2.50 31.40 -6.95
N TYR A 283 3.13 30.40 -6.33
CA TYR A 283 4.33 30.58 -5.50
C TYR A 283 5.61 30.49 -6.34
N PRO A 284 6.73 31.08 -5.87
CA PRO A 284 8.05 30.98 -6.50
C PRO A 284 8.65 29.58 -6.28
N LEU A 285 8.11 28.58 -6.98
CA LEU A 285 8.59 27.20 -6.91
C LEU A 285 9.84 26.99 -7.76
N SER A 286 10.77 26.16 -7.27
CA SER A 286 11.87 25.64 -8.08
C SER A 286 11.34 24.81 -9.27
N PRO A 287 12.08 24.71 -10.39
CA PRO A 287 11.65 23.90 -11.53
C PRO A 287 11.32 22.44 -11.18
N PRO A 288 12.10 21.72 -10.32
CA PRO A 288 11.73 20.39 -9.86
C PRO A 288 10.41 20.36 -9.06
N ALA A 289 10.19 21.31 -8.16
CA ALA A 289 8.94 21.40 -7.39
C ALA A 289 7.73 21.62 -8.29
N ARG A 290 7.84 22.53 -9.26
CA ARG A 290 6.79 22.81 -10.24
C ARG A 290 6.46 21.58 -11.09
N ARG A 291 7.47 20.86 -11.59
CA ARG A 291 7.27 19.59 -12.31
C ARG A 291 6.58 18.54 -11.45
N ALA A 292 6.96 18.40 -10.18
CA ALA A 292 6.32 17.44 -9.27
C ALA A 292 4.83 17.73 -9.08
N VAL A 293 4.44 19.02 -8.98
CA VAL A 293 3.02 19.43 -8.92
C VAL A 293 2.27 19.05 -10.19
N TYR A 294 2.85 19.28 -11.38
CA TYR A 294 2.21 18.88 -12.64
C TYR A 294 2.08 17.37 -12.78
N PHE A 295 3.10 16.60 -12.38
CA PHE A 295 3.01 15.14 -12.38
C PHE A 295 1.95 14.63 -11.40
N LEU A 296 1.82 15.24 -10.21
CA LEU A 296 0.76 14.92 -9.26
C LEU A 296 -0.63 15.11 -9.88
N LEU A 297 -0.84 16.24 -10.57
CA LEU A 297 -2.12 16.55 -11.24
C LEU A 297 -2.39 15.60 -12.41
N ALA A 298 -1.40 15.34 -13.27
CA ALA A 298 -1.56 14.44 -14.41
C ALA A 298 -1.85 13.00 -13.94
N TRP A 299 -1.15 12.54 -12.90
CA TRP A 299 -1.33 11.20 -12.37
C TRP A 299 -2.65 11.02 -11.63
N LEU A 300 -3.20 12.09 -11.04
CA LEU A 300 -4.57 12.05 -10.50
C LEU A 300 -5.57 11.64 -11.58
N MET A 301 -5.46 12.18 -12.80
CA MET A 301 -6.35 11.83 -13.90
C MET A 301 -6.25 10.35 -14.25
N VAL A 302 -5.02 9.82 -14.36
CA VAL A 302 -4.78 8.38 -14.57
C VAL A 302 -5.42 7.56 -13.46
N GLN A 303 -5.26 7.98 -12.21
CA GLN A 303 -5.80 7.25 -11.06
C GLN A 303 -7.33 7.23 -11.02
N ILE A 304 -7.98 8.35 -11.35
CA ILE A 304 -9.44 8.44 -11.48
C ILE A 304 -9.92 7.51 -12.61
N THR A 305 -9.28 7.56 -13.78
CA THR A 305 -9.61 6.68 -14.91
C THR A 305 -9.47 5.20 -14.54
N LEU A 306 -8.38 4.80 -13.87
CA LEU A 306 -8.18 3.44 -13.40
C LEU A 306 -9.26 3.01 -12.40
N GLY A 307 -9.69 3.91 -11.51
CA GLY A 307 -10.73 3.64 -10.52
C GLY A 307 -12.10 3.43 -11.18
N ILE A 308 -12.47 4.33 -12.09
CA ILE A 308 -13.71 4.23 -12.87
C ILE A 308 -13.70 2.97 -13.74
N ALA A 309 -12.59 2.66 -14.42
CA ALA A 309 -12.48 1.45 -15.24
C ALA A 309 -12.59 0.18 -14.38
N THR A 310 -11.90 0.12 -13.24
CA THR A 310 -12.00 -1.01 -12.30
C THR A 310 -13.44 -1.23 -11.85
N LEU A 311 -14.17 -0.13 -11.61
CA LEU A 311 -15.56 -0.15 -11.22
C LEU A 311 -16.49 -0.64 -12.35
N LEU A 312 -16.43 -0.03 -13.53
CA LEU A 312 -17.34 -0.32 -14.64
C LEU A 312 -17.16 -1.74 -15.20
N TYR A 313 -15.93 -2.23 -15.22
CA TYR A 313 -15.62 -3.59 -15.72
C TYR A 313 -15.70 -4.68 -14.63
N ILE A 314 -16.28 -4.38 -13.46
CA ILE A 314 -16.55 -5.37 -12.40
C ILE A 314 -15.24 -6.00 -11.86
N VAL A 315 -14.33 -5.13 -11.42
CA VAL A 315 -13.06 -5.46 -10.75
C VAL A 315 -12.18 -6.48 -11.50
N PRO A 316 -11.83 -6.27 -12.80
CA PRO A 316 -10.85 -7.12 -13.45
C PRO A 316 -9.51 -7.03 -12.72
N ILE A 317 -8.90 -8.19 -12.41
CA ILE A 317 -7.68 -8.25 -11.59
C ILE A 317 -6.57 -7.32 -12.12
N PRO A 318 -6.27 -7.25 -13.44
CA PRO A 318 -5.25 -6.33 -13.95
C PRO A 318 -5.58 -4.86 -13.68
N LEU A 319 -6.83 -4.43 -13.85
CA LEU A 319 -7.26 -3.05 -13.59
C LEU A 319 -7.21 -2.72 -12.10
N ALA A 320 -7.71 -3.63 -11.25
CA ALA A 320 -7.68 -3.45 -9.81
C ALA A 320 -6.24 -3.37 -9.27
N ALA A 321 -5.34 -4.22 -9.77
CA ALA A 321 -3.92 -4.18 -9.43
C ALA A 321 -3.25 -2.90 -9.94
N ALA A 322 -3.56 -2.46 -11.17
CA ALA A 322 -3.07 -1.21 -11.73
C ALA A 322 -3.57 0.01 -10.94
N HIS A 323 -4.84 0.03 -10.54
CA HIS A 323 -5.41 1.08 -9.71
C HIS A 323 -4.75 1.16 -8.33
N GLN A 324 -4.48 0.01 -7.71
CA GLN A 324 -3.75 -0.03 -6.43
C GLN A 324 -2.30 0.45 -6.57
N ALA A 325 -1.60 0.03 -7.64
CA ALA A 325 -0.27 0.50 -7.98
C ALA A 325 -0.25 2.01 -8.23
N GLY A 326 -1.22 2.51 -8.99
CA GLY A 326 -1.40 3.92 -9.30
C GLY A 326 -1.67 4.77 -8.07
N ALA A 327 -2.38 4.24 -7.07
CA ALA A 327 -2.61 4.93 -5.80
C ALA A 327 -1.29 5.18 -5.05
N LEU A 328 -0.41 4.18 -5.01
CA LEU A 328 0.89 4.30 -4.36
C LEU A 328 1.84 5.22 -5.13
N ILE A 329 1.74 5.29 -6.46
CA ILE A 329 2.45 6.29 -7.28
C ILE A 329 1.92 7.71 -6.97
N LEU A 330 0.60 7.91 -6.93
CA LEU A 330 0.01 9.21 -6.58
C LEU A 330 0.49 9.69 -5.20
N PHE A 331 0.51 8.78 -4.23
CA PHE A 331 1.01 9.04 -2.88
C PHE A 331 2.50 9.37 -2.88
N SER A 332 3.31 8.66 -3.67
CA SER A 332 4.75 8.94 -3.84
C SER A 332 5.00 10.33 -4.42
N LEU A 333 4.21 10.73 -5.42
CA LEU A 333 4.27 12.09 -6.01
C LEU A 333 3.91 13.15 -4.96
N ALA A 334 2.87 12.91 -4.16
CA ALA A 334 2.47 13.83 -3.09
C ALA A 334 3.55 13.97 -1.99
N ILE A 335 4.20 12.86 -1.60
CA ILE A 335 5.36 12.88 -0.70
C ILE A 335 6.52 13.65 -1.35
N GLY A 336 6.78 13.42 -2.65
CA GLY A 336 7.80 14.13 -3.41
C GLY A 336 7.57 15.64 -3.43
N VAL A 337 6.34 16.09 -3.66
CA VAL A 337 5.94 17.50 -3.56
C VAL A 337 6.21 18.04 -2.16
N ASN A 338 5.77 17.33 -1.11
CA ASN A 338 6.07 17.74 0.28
C ASN A 338 7.56 17.85 0.54
N HIS A 339 8.36 16.94 -0.01
CA HIS A 339 9.82 16.93 0.15
C HIS A 339 10.46 18.15 -0.53
N GLN A 340 9.99 18.53 -1.72
CA GLN A 340 10.45 19.72 -2.43
C GLN A 340 10.06 21.03 -1.73
N LEU A 341 8.92 21.05 -1.03
CA LEU A 341 8.44 22.21 -0.27
C LEU A 341 9.02 22.31 1.15
N ARG A 342 10.02 21.48 1.51
CA ARG A 342 10.62 21.50 2.85
C ARG A 342 11.44 22.76 3.05
N VAL A 343 10.94 23.60 3.95
CA VAL A 343 11.70 24.63 4.66
C VAL A 343 12.60 23.94 5.71
N ARG A 344 13.85 24.40 5.89
CA ARG A 344 14.75 23.85 6.92
C ARG A 344 14.13 23.89 8.30
#